data_AF-A0AAD8HE75-F1
#
_entry.id   AF-A0AAD8HE75-F1
#
_cell.length_a   1.000
_cell.length_b   1.000
_cell.length_c   1.000
_cell.angle_alpha   90.00
_cell.angle_beta   90.00
_cell.angle_gamma   90.00
#
_symmetry.space_group_name_H-M   'P 1'
#
loop_
_entity.id
_entity.type
_entity.pdbx_description
1 polymer ?
#
loop_
_entity_poly.entity_id
_entity_poly.type
_entity_poly.pdbx_seq_one_letter_code
_entity_poly.pdbx_strand_id
1 'polypeptide(L)'
;MGPDDLVLASWPRNVAATQIGSSDYFSDFNLLSGTSMSCPHLALLKGVHHEWSPAAIRSAMMTTTEFLDNTNNPIQDIGSNKPATSFAIGDGHVNPNKALDPGLIYDVEAADYINLLCALNYTSKQIQTVTRYVVEPFSINRDAALDLAKKRFNVVPIL
;
A
#
# COMPACT_ATOMS: atom_id res chain seq x y z
N MET A 1 5.35 5.10 -0.21
CA MET A 1 5.86 5.52 -1.55
C MET A 1 6.92 4.53 -2.02
N GLY A 2 6.96 4.19 -3.31
CA GLY A 2 8.00 3.34 -3.92
C GLY A 2 8.49 3.95 -5.23
N PRO A 3 9.39 3.27 -5.96
CA PRO A 3 9.87 3.76 -7.25
C PRO A 3 8.79 3.65 -8.33
N ASP A 4 8.51 4.76 -9.03
CA ASP A 4 7.48 4.82 -10.06
C ASP A 4 7.75 5.74 -11.26
N ASP A 5 8.86 6.48 -11.26
CA ASP A 5 9.25 7.32 -12.39
C ASP A 5 10.30 6.64 -13.27
N LEU A 6 10.05 6.58 -14.57
CA LEU A 6 10.91 5.97 -15.59
C LEU A 6 11.39 4.55 -15.21
N VAL A 7 10.46 3.71 -14.78
CA VAL A 7 10.73 2.31 -14.44
C VAL A 7 10.88 1.51 -15.72
N LEU A 8 11.99 0.77 -15.85
CA LEU A 8 12.23 -0.14 -16.96
C LEU A 8 11.56 -1.48 -16.71
N ALA A 9 10.61 -1.85 -17.56
CA ALA A 9 9.90 -3.13 -17.47
C ALA A 9 9.74 -3.78 -18.84
N SER A 10 9.44 -5.08 -18.86
CA SER A 10 9.20 -5.83 -20.10
C SER A 10 8.03 -5.24 -20.90
N TRP A 11 8.16 -5.21 -22.22
CA TRP A 11 7.18 -4.63 -23.13
C TRP A 11 6.89 -5.55 -24.33
N PRO A 12 5.65 -5.60 -24.85
CA PRO A 12 5.34 -6.40 -26.03
C PRO A 12 6.07 -5.91 -27.29
N ARG A 13 6.78 -6.82 -27.98
CA ARG A 13 7.51 -6.51 -29.22
C ARG A 13 6.66 -6.02 -30.39
N ASN A 14 5.36 -6.30 -30.37
CA ASN A 14 4.42 -5.91 -31.42
C ASN A 14 3.73 -4.57 -31.16
N VAL A 15 4.07 -3.88 -30.06
CA VAL A 15 3.55 -2.57 -29.70
C VAL A 15 4.71 -1.60 -29.65
N ALA A 16 4.58 -0.44 -30.31
CA ALA A 16 5.61 0.59 -30.29
C ALA A 16 5.93 0.99 -28.84
N ALA A 17 7.20 0.93 -28.46
CA ALA A 17 7.66 1.36 -27.15
C ALA A 17 7.80 2.89 -27.10
N THR A 18 8.25 3.49 -28.21
CA THR A 18 8.33 4.93 -28.38
C THR A 18 8.19 5.31 -29.86
N GLN A 19 7.86 6.57 -30.13
CA GLN A 19 7.77 7.13 -31.47
C GLN A 19 8.71 8.33 -31.56
N ILE A 20 9.61 8.32 -32.56
CA ILE A 20 10.51 9.44 -32.83
C ILE A 20 10.20 9.94 -34.25
N GLY A 21 9.66 11.16 -34.34
CA GLY A 21 9.12 11.70 -35.59
C GLY A 21 7.89 10.90 -36.03
N SER A 22 7.95 10.28 -37.22
CA SER A 22 6.88 9.42 -37.75
C SER A 22 7.24 7.93 -37.73
N SER A 23 8.32 7.56 -37.04
CA SER A 23 8.80 6.17 -36.98
C SER A 23 8.59 5.58 -35.60
N ASP A 24 8.02 4.38 -35.57
CA ASP A 24 7.80 3.60 -34.36
C ASP A 24 9.00 2.73 -34.04
N TYR A 25 9.38 2.70 -32.76
CA TYR A 25 10.50 1.92 -32.26
C TYR A 25 9.96 0.84 -31.32
N PHE A 26 10.43 -0.38 -31.54
CA PHE A 26 10.03 -1.56 -30.77
C PHE A 26 11.19 -2.02 -29.91
N SER A 27 10.88 -2.52 -28.73
CA SER A 27 11.85 -2.99 -27.75
C SER A 27 11.20 -4.05 -26.88
N ASP A 28 12.00 -4.98 -26.35
CA ASP A 28 11.58 -5.95 -25.33
C ASP A 28 11.33 -5.29 -23.96
N PHE A 29 11.77 -4.03 -23.81
CA PHE A 29 11.61 -3.23 -22.59
C PHE A 29 11.14 -1.82 -22.90
N ASN A 30 10.38 -1.23 -21.99
CA ASN A 30 9.94 0.16 -22.08
C ASN A 30 10.12 0.88 -20.74
N LEU A 31 10.34 2.19 -20.81
CA LEU A 31 10.43 3.09 -19.65
C LEU A 31 9.08 3.78 -19.48
N LEU A 32 8.42 3.54 -18.35
CA LEU A 32 7.13 4.15 -18.06
C LEU A 32 7.12 4.76 -16.66
N SER A 33 6.35 5.82 -16.51
CA SER A 33 6.14 6.50 -15.23
C SER A 33 4.68 6.39 -14.78
N GLY A 34 4.48 6.32 -13.48
CA GLY A 34 3.17 6.39 -12.84
C GLY A 34 3.00 5.40 -11.70
N THR A 35 2.03 5.68 -10.82
CA THR A 35 1.79 4.92 -9.58
C THR A 35 1.56 3.42 -9.79
N SER A 36 1.13 3.00 -10.99
CA SER A 36 1.03 1.60 -11.40
C SER A 36 2.36 0.86 -11.34
N MET A 37 3.49 1.55 -11.60
CA MET A 37 4.84 0.98 -11.58
C MET A 37 5.38 0.80 -10.16
N SER A 38 4.86 1.55 -9.19
CA SER A 38 5.19 1.41 -7.76
C SER A 38 4.58 0.14 -7.14
N CYS A 39 3.36 -0.23 -7.52
CA CYS A 39 2.61 -1.35 -6.95
C CYS A 39 3.39 -2.69 -6.91
N PRO A 40 4.00 -3.17 -8.02
CA PRO A 40 4.72 -4.44 -8.00
C PRO A 40 5.94 -4.44 -7.07
N HIS A 41 6.60 -3.30 -6.87
CA HIS A 41 7.75 -3.20 -5.95
C HIS A 41 7.33 -3.43 -4.49
N LEU A 42 6.11 -3.06 -4.12
CA LEU A 42 5.60 -3.20 -2.74
C LEU A 42 5.08 -4.61 -2.42
N ALA A 43 4.83 -5.44 -3.44
CA ALA A 43 4.30 -6.79 -3.26
C ALA A 43 5.33 -7.83 -2.79
N LEU A 44 6.62 -7.46 -2.73
CA LEU A 44 7.72 -8.38 -2.49
C LEU A 44 7.67 -9.07 -1.11
N LEU A 45 7.21 -8.35 -0.07
CA LEU A 45 7.18 -8.86 1.30
C LEU A 45 6.32 -10.11 1.47
N LYS A 46 5.26 -10.25 0.68
CA LYS A 46 4.40 -11.44 0.72
C LYS A 46 5.15 -12.71 0.34
N GLY A 47 6.17 -12.62 -0.51
CA GLY A 47 6.99 -13.76 -0.92
C GLY A 47 7.96 -14.26 0.16
N VAL A 48 8.28 -13.42 1.15
CA VAL A 48 9.14 -13.81 2.28
C VAL A 48 8.29 -14.30 3.45
N HIS A 49 7.24 -13.55 3.80
CA HIS A 49 6.33 -13.87 4.90
C HIS A 49 4.97 -14.32 4.36
N HIS A 50 4.89 -15.59 3.94
CA HIS A 50 3.70 -16.14 3.31
C HIS A 50 2.50 -16.21 4.27
N GLU A 51 2.76 -16.39 5.56
CA GLU A 51 1.78 -16.50 6.63
C GLU A 51 1.20 -15.16 7.08
N TRP A 52 1.90 -14.04 6.84
CA TRP A 52 1.42 -12.72 7.24
C TRP A 52 0.13 -12.35 6.53
N SER A 53 -0.81 -11.78 7.28
CA SER A 53 -2.02 -11.21 6.71
C SER A 53 -1.68 -10.02 5.78
N PRO A 54 -2.58 -9.63 4.86
CA PRO A 54 -2.40 -8.40 4.08
C PRO A 54 -2.24 -7.15 4.95
N ALA A 55 -2.87 -7.12 6.13
CA ALA A 55 -2.75 -6.03 7.07
C ALA A 55 -1.39 -6.01 7.77
N ALA A 56 -0.87 -7.17 8.17
CA ALA A 56 0.46 -7.31 8.75
C ALA A 56 1.55 -6.82 7.77
N ILE A 57 1.47 -7.21 6.49
CA ILE A 57 2.41 -6.76 5.45
C ILE A 57 2.32 -5.24 5.24
N ARG A 58 1.10 -4.70 5.19
CA ARG A 58 0.89 -3.26 5.11
C ARG A 58 1.50 -2.54 6.33
N SER A 59 1.26 -3.06 7.52
CA SER A 59 1.80 -2.51 8.76
C SER A 59 3.32 -2.49 8.72
N ALA A 60 3.95 -3.63 8.43
CA ALA A 60 5.40 -3.76 8.37
C ALA A 60 6.00 -2.69 7.44
N MET A 61 5.46 -2.56 6.22
CA MET A 61 5.89 -1.52 5.29
C MET A 61 5.75 -0.11 5.84
N MET A 62 4.58 0.23 6.41
CA MET A 62 4.26 1.57 6.91
C MET A 62 5.11 1.96 8.12
N THR A 63 5.46 1.02 8.99
CA THR A 63 6.24 1.31 10.21
C THR A 63 7.75 1.39 9.97
N THR A 64 8.23 0.86 8.85
CA THR A 64 9.67 0.78 8.53
C THR A 64 10.09 1.68 7.37
N THR A 65 9.19 2.53 6.88
CA THR A 65 9.49 3.52 5.84
C THR A 65 10.50 4.58 6.31
N GLU A 66 11.08 5.29 5.34
CA GLU A 66 11.98 6.42 5.58
C GLU A 66 11.35 7.72 5.05
N PHE A 67 11.42 8.76 5.88
CA PHE A 67 10.92 10.10 5.54
C PHE A 67 12.02 11.03 5.02
N LEU A 68 13.27 10.57 5.08
CA LEU A 68 14.45 11.31 4.63
C LEU A 68 14.88 10.82 3.26
N ASP A 69 15.38 11.73 2.45
CA ASP A 69 16.05 11.44 1.20
C ASP A 69 17.50 11.01 1.43
N ASN A 70 18.21 10.70 0.33
CA ASN A 70 19.63 10.33 0.35
C ASN A 70 20.58 11.46 0.81
N THR A 71 20.08 12.69 0.98
CA THR A 71 20.82 13.82 1.55
C THR A 71 20.52 14.03 3.04
N ASN A 72 19.77 13.11 3.66
CA ASN A 72 19.25 13.20 5.03
C ASN A 72 18.32 14.39 5.27
N ASN A 73 17.72 14.94 4.21
CA ASN A 73 16.70 15.98 4.32
C ASN A 73 15.30 15.36 4.19
N PRO A 74 14.24 16.01 4.69
CA PRO A 74 12.88 15.56 4.44
C PRO A 74 12.62 15.43 2.94
N ILE A 75 12.05 14.31 2.52
CA ILE A 75 11.66 14.08 1.13
C ILE A 75 10.80 15.25 0.65
N GLN A 76 11.10 15.76 -0.54
CA GLN A 76 10.42 16.93 -1.09
C GLN A 76 9.30 16.52 -2.05
N ASP A 77 8.23 17.30 -2.07
CA ASP A 77 7.20 17.24 -3.08
C ASP A 77 7.66 18.05 -4.31
N ILE A 78 7.78 17.37 -5.45
CA ILE A 78 8.23 17.96 -6.72
C ILE A 78 7.32 19.10 -7.22
N GLY A 79 6.02 19.07 -6.86
CA GLY A 79 5.07 20.10 -7.28
C GLY A 79 5.21 21.40 -6.52
N SER A 80 5.70 21.35 -5.27
CA SER A 80 5.78 22.50 -4.38
C SER A 80 7.20 22.88 -3.92
N ASN A 81 8.21 22.03 -4.18
CA ASN A 81 9.58 22.15 -3.68
C ASN A 81 9.65 22.36 -2.16
N LYS A 82 8.70 21.76 -1.43
CA LYS A 82 8.59 21.79 0.02
C LYS A 82 8.65 20.37 0.56
N PRO A 83 8.95 20.18 1.85
CA PRO A 83 8.82 18.87 2.48
C PRO A 83 7.45 18.23 2.17
N ALA A 84 7.48 17.00 1.67
CA ALA A 84 6.29 16.26 1.29
C ALA A 84 5.44 15.98 2.52
N THR A 85 4.14 16.20 2.39
CA THR A 85 3.19 15.91 3.46
C THR A 85 2.82 14.43 3.48
N SER A 86 2.26 13.95 4.59
CA SER A 86 1.73 12.58 4.67
C SER A 86 0.65 12.27 3.64
N PHE A 87 -0.01 13.29 3.07
CA PHE A 87 -0.94 13.09 1.95
C PHE A 87 -0.23 12.75 0.63
N ALA A 88 1.00 13.22 0.44
CA ALA A 88 1.78 12.97 -0.77
C ALA A 88 2.53 11.64 -0.71
N ILE A 89 3.20 11.36 0.42
CA ILE A 89 4.11 10.21 0.55
C ILE A 89 3.61 9.11 1.50
N GLY A 90 2.46 9.32 2.16
CA GLY A 90 1.98 8.44 3.24
C GLY A 90 2.93 8.50 4.43
N ASP A 91 3.38 7.32 4.85
CA ASP A 91 4.42 7.17 5.88
C ASP A 91 5.85 7.25 5.32
N GLY A 92 6.04 7.55 4.03
CA GLY A 92 7.38 7.77 3.44
C GLY A 92 7.78 6.74 2.40
N HIS A 93 9.07 6.72 2.06
CA HIS A 93 9.65 5.81 1.08
C HIS A 93 9.84 4.42 1.68
N VAL A 94 9.48 3.38 0.92
CA VAL A 94 9.59 2.00 1.37
C VAL A 94 11.06 1.63 1.63
N ASN A 95 11.33 0.96 2.75
CA ASN A 95 12.61 0.31 3.01
C ASN A 95 12.37 -1.21 3.13
N PRO A 96 12.56 -1.97 2.03
CA PRO A 96 12.29 -3.40 2.01
C PRO A 96 13.12 -4.16 3.05
N ASN A 97 14.39 -3.80 3.24
CA ASN A 97 15.28 -4.49 4.17
C ASN A 97 14.80 -4.37 5.62
N LYS A 98 14.35 -3.18 6.03
CA LYS A 98 13.76 -2.99 7.37
C LYS A 98 12.38 -3.64 7.47
N ALA A 99 11.60 -3.65 6.40
CA ALA A 99 10.27 -4.24 6.39
C ALA A 99 10.28 -5.78 6.52
N LEU A 100 11.42 -6.44 6.26
CA LEU A 100 11.60 -7.88 6.49
C LEU A 100 11.54 -8.24 7.97
N ASP A 101 12.05 -7.36 8.84
CA ASP A 101 11.99 -7.51 10.29
C ASP A 101 11.58 -6.17 10.94
N PRO A 102 10.28 -5.84 10.91
CA PRO A 102 9.76 -4.61 11.49
C PRO A 102 9.76 -4.65 13.03
N GLY A 103 10.09 -5.80 13.65
CA GLY A 103 9.98 -6.09 15.09
C GLY A 103 8.54 -6.20 15.59
N LEU A 104 7.66 -5.30 15.17
CA LEU A 104 6.29 -5.18 15.64
C LEU A 104 5.35 -4.90 14.47
N ILE A 105 4.27 -5.67 14.41
CA ILE A 105 3.23 -5.49 13.39
C ILE A 105 1.88 -5.20 14.04
N TYR A 106 1.10 -4.38 13.34
CA TYR A 106 -0.28 -4.09 13.66
C TYR A 106 -1.18 -4.91 12.72
N ASP A 107 -1.69 -6.02 13.22
CA ASP A 107 -2.54 -6.92 12.43
C ASP A 107 -4.03 -6.65 12.68
N VAL A 108 -4.84 -6.90 11.65
CA VAL A 108 -6.31 -6.83 11.68
C VAL A 108 -6.95 -7.92 10.83
N GLU A 109 -8.10 -8.41 11.28
CA GLU A 109 -8.85 -9.44 10.58
C GLU A 109 -9.94 -8.84 9.68
N ALA A 110 -10.47 -9.66 8.76
CA ALA A 110 -11.57 -9.25 7.90
C ALA A 110 -12.82 -8.80 8.69
N ALA A 111 -13.06 -9.40 9.86
CA ALA A 111 -14.16 -9.03 10.75
C ALA A 111 -14.04 -7.59 11.27
N ASP A 112 -12.82 -7.10 11.51
CA ASP A 112 -12.58 -5.75 12.00
C ASP A 112 -12.95 -4.69 10.95
N TYR A 113 -12.73 -4.98 9.67
CA TYR A 113 -13.19 -4.12 8.57
C TYR A 113 -14.71 -4.11 8.44
N ILE A 114 -15.38 -5.25 8.68
CA ILE A 114 -16.85 -5.31 8.70
C ILE A 114 -17.39 -4.46 9.85
N ASN A 115 -16.80 -4.59 11.04
CA ASN A 115 -17.15 -3.77 12.20
C ASN A 115 -16.98 -2.27 11.91
N LEU A 116 -15.88 -1.88 11.24
CA LEU A 116 -15.68 -0.50 10.78
C LEU A 116 -16.82 0.00 9.89
N LEU A 117 -17.18 -0.78 8.86
CA LEU A 117 -18.29 -0.40 7.97
C LEU A 117 -19.62 -0.29 8.73
N CYS A 118 -19.87 -1.17 9.70
CA CYS A 118 -21.06 -1.08 10.52
C CYS A 118 -21.10 0.19 11.39
N ALA A 119 -19.97 0.63 11.96
CA ALA A 119 -19.92 1.84 12.75
C ALA A 119 -20.01 3.12 11.92
N LEU A 120 -19.59 3.08 10.65
CA LEU A 120 -19.85 4.14 9.66
C LEU A 120 -21.32 4.22 9.22
N ASN A 121 -22.22 3.43 9.82
CA ASN A 121 -23.65 3.37 9.53
C ASN A 121 -23.98 2.91 8.10
N TYR A 122 -23.13 2.07 7.47
CA TYR A 122 -23.51 1.41 6.24
C TYR A 122 -24.61 0.37 6.50
N THR A 123 -25.54 0.25 5.55
CA THR A 123 -26.60 -0.76 5.59
C THR A 123 -26.05 -2.16 5.29
N SER A 124 -26.68 -3.21 5.82
CA SER A 124 -26.27 -4.61 5.55
C SER A 124 -26.16 -4.91 4.06
N LYS A 125 -27.04 -4.32 3.23
CA LYS A 125 -27.01 -4.48 1.77
C LYS A 125 -25.77 -3.84 1.13
N GLN A 126 -25.35 -2.67 1.61
CA GLN A 126 -24.12 -2.00 1.15
C GLN A 126 -22.89 -2.81 1.55
N ILE A 127 -22.85 -3.27 2.81
CA ILE A 127 -21.74 -4.09 3.31
C ILE A 127 -21.66 -5.40 2.54
N GLN A 128 -22.78 -6.08 2.30
CA GLN A 128 -22.83 -7.29 1.49
C GLN A 128 -22.41 -7.05 0.04
N THR A 129 -22.67 -5.86 -0.52
CA THR A 129 -22.24 -5.52 -1.87
C THR A 129 -20.72 -5.47 -1.98
N VAL A 130 -20.05 -4.91 -0.96
CA VAL A 130 -18.58 -4.76 -0.93
C VAL A 130 -17.90 -6.06 -0.49
N THR A 131 -18.34 -6.65 0.61
CA THR A 131 -17.66 -7.79 1.26
C THR A 131 -18.12 -9.15 0.73
N ARG A 132 -19.27 -9.20 0.06
CA ARG A 132 -19.97 -10.44 -0.34
C ARG A 132 -20.42 -11.33 0.82
N TYR A 133 -20.27 -10.87 2.07
CA TYR A 133 -20.74 -11.57 3.26
C TYR A 133 -22.11 -11.03 3.72
N VAL A 134 -22.97 -11.94 4.19
CA VAL A 134 -24.22 -11.57 4.86
C VAL A 134 -23.88 -11.16 6.29
N VAL A 135 -24.13 -9.91 6.64
CA VAL A 135 -23.90 -9.39 7.98
C VAL A 135 -25.24 -9.35 8.71
N GLU A 136 -25.38 -10.23 9.69
CA GLU A 136 -26.56 -10.28 10.55
C GLU A 136 -26.58 -9.07 11.50
N PRO A 137 -27.74 -8.41 11.72
CA PRO A 137 -27.84 -7.17 12.51
C PRO A 137 -27.31 -7.27 13.95
N PHE A 138 -27.32 -8.47 14.53
CA PHE A 138 -26.91 -8.72 15.92
C PHE A 138 -25.40 -8.92 16.11
N SER A 139 -24.64 -9.12 15.02
CA SER A 139 -23.19 -9.38 15.09
C SER A 139 -22.35 -8.10 15.15
N ILE A 140 -23.00 -6.94 15.22
CA ILE A 140 -22.37 -5.64 15.06
C ILE A 140 -21.87 -5.12 16.40
N ASN A 141 -20.56 -5.17 16.62
CA ASN A 141 -19.91 -4.42 17.70
C ASN A 141 -19.46 -3.05 17.18
N ARG A 142 -20.25 -2.01 17.45
CA ARG A 142 -19.94 -0.63 17.00
C ARG A 142 -18.77 0.00 17.75
N ASP A 143 -18.41 -0.50 18.92
CA ASP A 143 -17.31 0.02 19.72
C ASP A 143 -15.95 -0.46 19.18
N ALA A 144 -15.90 -1.63 18.53
CA ALA A 144 -14.69 -2.21 17.92
C ALA A 144 -14.16 -1.41 16.71
N ALA A 145 -15.04 -0.73 15.98
CA ALA A 145 -14.66 0.07 14.82
C ALA A 145 -13.81 1.30 15.17
N LEU A 146 -14.01 1.84 16.38
CA LEU A 146 -13.27 2.99 16.85
C LEU A 146 -11.82 2.60 17.16
N ASP A 147 -11.54 1.35 17.50
CA ASP A 147 -10.18 0.84 17.77
C ASP A 147 -9.33 0.70 16.49
N LEU A 148 -9.94 0.32 15.36
CA LEU A 148 -9.27 0.31 14.05
C LEU A 148 -8.86 1.72 13.59
N ALA A 149 -9.67 2.73 13.94
CA ALA A 149 -9.37 4.15 13.69
C ALA A 149 -8.40 4.75 14.74
N LYS A 150 -8.34 4.19 15.96
CA LYS A 150 -7.55 4.68 17.10
C LYS A 150 -6.20 3.99 17.28
N LYS A 151 -5.73 3.20 16.31
CA LYS A 151 -4.49 2.40 16.40
C LYS A 151 -4.44 1.41 17.58
N ARG A 152 -5.59 0.99 18.12
CA ARG A 152 -5.63 -0.18 19.04
C ARG A 152 -5.68 -1.44 18.18
N PHE A 153 -4.53 -1.74 17.60
CA PHE A 153 -4.30 -2.94 16.82
C PHE A 153 -3.76 -4.04 17.73
N ASN A 154 -3.93 -5.30 17.32
CA ASN A 154 -3.17 -6.38 17.93
C ASN A 154 -1.70 -6.16 17.57
N VAL A 155 -0.95 -5.72 18.57
CA VAL A 155 0.49 -5.59 18.53
C VAL A 155 1.07 -6.98 18.68
N VAL A 156 1.57 -7.54 17.58
CA VAL A 156 2.15 -8.88 17.58
C VAL A 156 3.68 -8.76 17.44
N PRO A 157 4.45 -9.27 18.41
CA PRO A 157 5.89 -9.41 18.24
C PRO A 157 6.19 -10.57 17.28
N ILE A 158 7.17 -10.37 16.41
CA ILE A 158 7.65 -11.40 15.49
C ILE A 158 8.76 -12.16 16.24
N LEU A 159 8.43 -13.32 16.82
CA LEU A 159 9.39 -14.26 17.43
C LEU A 159 9.42 -15.57 16.64
#